data_AF-A0A6L8CQ76-F1
#
_entry.id   AF-A0A6L8CQ76-F1
#
_cell.length_a   1.000
_cell.length_b   1.000
_cell.length_c   1.000
_cell.angle_alpha   90.00
_cell.angle_beta   90.00
_cell.angle_gamma   90.00
#
_symmetry.space_group_name_H-M   'P 1'
#
loop_
_entity.id
_entity.type
_entity.pdbx_description
1 polymer ?
#
loop_
_entity_poly.entity_id
_entity_poly.type
_entity_poly.pdbx_seq_one_letter_code
_entity_poly.pdbx_strand_id
1 'polypeptide(L)'
;MNLKTFYLLAAFLGTALPWFYFGGFFAVNGIDIAAFASGLFVNGAAGGFAIDVLMSVMVFWVWSWHDARQHHVASWWLVLPAGVCVGLSLALPLYLYLRHDLIMAAAGNSSLTDRN
;
A
#
# COMPACT_ATOMS: atom_id res chain seq x y z
N MET A 1 -8.01 16.67 -11.77
CA MET A 1 -8.06 15.96 -10.46
C MET A 1 -6.71 16.12 -9.78
N ASN A 2 -6.68 16.45 -8.49
CA ASN A 2 -5.43 16.64 -7.75
C ASN A 2 -4.80 15.26 -7.45
N LEU A 3 -3.49 15.11 -7.59
CA LEU A 3 -2.80 13.80 -7.46
C LEU A 3 -3.05 13.16 -6.09
N LYS A 4 -3.14 13.99 -5.04
CA LYS A 4 -3.51 13.59 -3.68
C LYS A 4 -4.88 12.92 -3.59
N THR A 5 -5.88 13.44 -4.32
CA THR A 5 -7.24 12.88 -4.34
C THR A 5 -7.28 11.55 -5.08
N PHE A 6 -6.49 11.40 -6.15
CA PHE A 6 -6.35 10.13 -6.86
C PHE A 6 -5.74 9.04 -5.96
N TYR A 7 -4.66 9.37 -5.23
CA TYR A 7 -4.05 8.45 -4.28
C TYR A 7 -5.01 8.04 -3.15
N LEU A 8 -5.79 8.98 -2.61
CA LEU A 8 -6.80 8.67 -1.60
C LEU A 8 -7.91 7.75 -2.14
N LEU A 9 -8.40 7.98 -3.35
CA LEU A 9 -9.41 7.12 -3.98
C LEU A 9 -8.86 5.72 -4.26
N ALA A 10 -7.63 5.63 -4.77
CA ALA A 10 -6.95 4.36 -5.00
C ALA A 10 -6.74 3.58 -3.70
N ALA A 11 -6.32 4.26 -2.62
CA ALA A 11 -6.20 3.70 -1.28
C ALA A 11 -7.54 3.17 -0.75
N PHE A 12 -8.61 3.97 -0.88
CA PHE A 12 -9.94 3.58 -0.42
C PHE A 12 -10.49 2.37 -1.18
N LEU A 13 -10.41 2.39 -2.51
CA LEU A 13 -10.82 1.27 -3.37
C LEU A 13 -9.99 0.02 -3.10
N GLY A 14 -8.67 0.19 -2.96
CA GLY A 14 -7.71 -0.87 -2.62
C GLY A 14 -7.95 -1.49 -1.25
N THR A 15 -8.64 -0.81 -0.35
CA THR A 15 -9.05 -1.35 0.95
C THR A 15 -10.43 -1.97 0.91
N ALA A 16 -11.40 -1.29 0.32
CA ALA A 16 -12.80 -1.70 0.30
C ALA A 16 -12.99 -2.99 -0.50
N LEU A 17 -12.31 -3.16 -1.63
CA LEU A 17 -12.44 -4.34 -2.48
C LEU A 17 -11.98 -5.62 -1.78
N PRO A 18 -10.75 -5.74 -1.26
CA PRO A 18 -10.33 -6.94 -0.53
C PRO A 18 -11.20 -7.22 0.69
N TRP A 19 -11.54 -6.19 1.48
CA TRP A 19 -12.39 -6.37 2.66
C TRP A 19 -13.80 -6.84 2.32
N PHE A 20 -14.36 -6.45 1.18
CA PHE A 20 -15.66 -6.95 0.74
C PHE A 20 -15.62 -8.46 0.47
N TYR A 21 -14.58 -8.95 -0.22
CA TYR A 21 -14.40 -10.38 -0.47
C TYR A 21 -14.05 -11.17 0.82
N PHE A 22 -13.20 -10.60 1.68
CA PHE A 22 -12.88 -11.22 2.98
C PHE A 22 -14.09 -11.28 3.90
N GLY A 23 -14.89 -10.23 3.96
CA GLY A 23 -16.13 -10.19 4.73
C GLY A 23 -17.12 -11.27 4.31
N GLY A 24 -17.30 -11.47 3.00
CA GLY A 24 -18.13 -12.57 2.48
C GLY A 24 -17.58 -13.95 2.85
N PHE A 25 -16.27 -14.14 2.76
CA PHE A 25 -15.62 -15.40 3.12
C PHE A 25 -15.75 -15.71 4.62
N PHE A 26 -15.45 -14.73 5.48
CA PHE A 26 -15.54 -14.86 6.94
C PHE A 26 -16.99 -15.00 7.44
N ALA A 27 -17.96 -14.40 6.74
CA ALA A 27 -19.38 -14.58 7.07
C ALA A 27 -19.86 -16.02 6.82
N VAL A 28 -19.28 -16.72 5.84
CA VAL A 28 -19.67 -18.10 5.49
C VAL A 28 -18.83 -19.15 6.23
N ASN A 29 -17.53 -18.92 6.39
CA ASN A 29 -16.59 -19.92 6.93
C ASN A 29 -16.11 -19.62 8.37
N GLY A 30 -16.47 -18.47 8.95
CA GLY A 30 -15.86 -17.98 10.19
C GLY A 30 -14.42 -17.49 9.95
N ILE A 31 -13.70 -17.07 11.00
CA ILE A 31 -12.27 -16.66 10.93
C ILE A 31 -11.39 -17.90 10.77
N ASP A 32 -11.50 -18.57 9.62
CA ASP A 32 -10.70 -19.74 9.27
C ASP A 32 -9.62 -19.37 8.25
N ILE A 33 -8.42 -19.10 8.79
CA ILE A 33 -7.24 -18.72 8.02
C ILE A 33 -6.76 -19.88 7.13
N ALA A 34 -6.96 -21.13 7.56
CA ALA A 34 -6.55 -22.30 6.79
C ALA A 34 -7.46 -22.50 5.57
N ALA A 35 -8.77 -22.35 5.74
CA ALA A 35 -9.73 -22.37 4.64
C ALA A 35 -9.45 -21.21 3.65
N PHE A 36 -9.13 -20.02 4.15
CA PHE A 36 -8.79 -18.87 3.32
C PHE A 36 -7.53 -19.12 2.46
N ALA A 37 -6.47 -19.66 3.07
CA ALA A 37 -5.26 -20.05 2.35
C ALA A 37 -5.55 -21.12 1.29
N SER A 38 -6.36 -22.13 1.62
CA SER A 38 -6.74 -23.16 0.65
C SER A 38 -7.54 -22.59 -0.53
N GLY A 39 -8.35 -21.57 -0.30
CA GLY A 39 -9.10 -20.86 -1.33
C GLY A 39 -8.22 -20.03 -2.27
N LEU A 40 -7.17 -19.38 -1.73
CA LEU A 40 -6.17 -18.65 -2.53
C LEU A 40 -5.39 -19.57 -3.47
N PHE A 41 -5.18 -20.82 -3.08
CA PHE A 41 -4.46 -21.83 -3.87
C PHE A 41 -5.39 -22.90 -4.47
N VAL A 42 -6.69 -22.59 -4.62
CA VAL A 42 -7.69 -23.56 -5.12
C VAL A 42 -7.39 -24.02 -6.56
N ASN A 43 -6.70 -23.20 -7.34
CA ASN A 43 -6.23 -23.53 -8.68
C ASN A 43 -4.91 -22.82 -8.98
N GLY A 44 -4.19 -23.29 -10.00
CA GLY A 44 -2.88 -22.75 -10.36
C GLY A 44 -2.89 -21.26 -10.74
N ALA A 45 -3.99 -20.75 -11.29
CA ALA A 45 -4.11 -19.33 -11.65
C ALA A 45 -4.31 -18.43 -10.43
N ALA A 46 -5.17 -18.84 -9.49
CA ALA A 46 -5.39 -18.14 -8.21
C ALA A 46 -4.12 -18.15 -7.36
N GLY A 47 -3.42 -19.29 -7.30
CA GLY A 47 -2.13 -19.38 -6.63
C GLY A 47 -1.06 -18.51 -7.27
N GLY A 48 -1.01 -18.47 -8.61
CA GLY A 48 -0.11 -17.56 -9.35
C GLY A 48 -0.38 -16.09 -9.04
N PHE A 49 -1.65 -15.68 -8.99
CA PHE A 49 -2.04 -14.32 -8.62
C PHE A 49 -1.68 -13.98 -7.17
N ALA A 50 -1.91 -14.92 -6.23
CA ALA A 50 -1.53 -14.74 -4.84
C ALA A 50 -0.02 -14.56 -4.67
N ILE A 51 0.79 -15.36 -5.37
CA ILE A 51 2.25 -15.27 -5.35
C ILE A 51 2.73 -13.95 -5.98
N ASP A 52 2.15 -13.51 -7.10
CA ASP A 52 2.48 -12.24 -7.75
C ASP A 52 2.25 -11.04 -6.83
N VAL A 53 1.11 -11.03 -6.11
CA VAL A 53 0.81 -10.01 -5.10
C VAL A 53 1.78 -10.07 -3.93
N LEU A 54 2.08 -11.27 -3.40
CA LEU A 54 3.03 -11.44 -2.29
C LEU A 54 4.43 -10.92 -2.65
N MET A 55 4.91 -11.29 -3.84
CA MET A 55 6.21 -10.86 -4.35
C MET A 55 6.25 -9.35 -4.57
N SER A 56 5.19 -8.78 -5.13
CA SER A 56 5.06 -7.33 -5.30
C SER A 56 5.11 -6.60 -3.95
N VAL A 57 4.45 -7.12 -2.91
CA VAL A 57 4.49 -6.54 -1.55
C VAL A 57 5.90 -6.62 -0.95
N MET A 58 6.59 -7.75 -1.08
CA MET A 58 7.97 -7.89 -0.60
C MET A 58 8.92 -6.90 -1.28
N VAL A 59 8.89 -6.84 -2.61
CA VAL A 59 9.74 -5.91 -3.38
C VAL A 59 9.43 -4.46 -2.99
N PHE A 60 8.14 -4.13 -2.83
CA PHE A 60 7.73 -2.79 -2.43
C PHE A 60 8.17 -2.43 -1.00
N TRP A 61 8.15 -3.37 -0.05
CA TRP A 61 8.69 -3.12 1.29
C TRP A 61 10.18 -2.82 1.27
N VAL A 62 10.98 -3.60 0.55
CA VAL A 62 12.42 -3.36 0.44
C VAL A 62 12.71 -2.02 -0.23
N TRP A 63 12.02 -1.73 -1.34
CA TRP A 63 12.18 -0.47 -2.06
C TRP A 63 11.74 0.74 -1.24
N SER A 64 10.54 0.68 -0.63
CA SER A 64 10.01 1.79 0.18
C SER A 64 10.84 2.02 1.43
N TRP A 65 11.39 0.96 2.06
CA TRP A 65 12.34 1.10 3.16
C TRP A 65 13.59 1.87 2.71
N HIS A 66 14.15 1.50 1.56
CA HIS A 66 15.35 2.15 1.06
C HIS A 66 15.10 3.62 0.72
N ASP A 67 14.00 3.94 0.03
CA ASP A 67 13.62 5.30 -0.34
C ASP A 67 13.28 6.16 0.89
N ALA A 68 12.56 5.60 1.88
CA ALA A 68 12.22 6.30 3.12
C ALA A 68 13.45 6.67 3.93
N ARG A 69 14.47 5.80 3.94
CA ARG A 69 15.74 6.06 4.61
C ARG A 69 16.56 7.14 3.89
N GLN A 70 16.50 7.20 2.56
CA GLN A 70 17.16 8.25 1.79
C GLN A 70 16.48 9.61 1.95
N HIS A 71 15.15 9.65 1.96
CA HIS A 71 14.36 10.89 2.01
C HIS A 71 13.88 11.30 3.41
N HIS A 72 14.27 10.59 4.47
CA HIS A 72 13.87 10.85 5.87
C HIS A 72 12.35 10.93 6.07
N VAL A 73 11.61 10.00 5.46
CA VAL A 73 10.15 9.91 5.60
C VAL A 73 9.82 9.41 7.02
N ALA A 74 9.60 10.31 7.98
CA ALA A 74 9.36 10.00 9.39
C ALA A 74 8.14 9.08 9.64
N SER A 75 7.19 9.04 8.70
CA SER A 75 5.93 8.30 8.79
C SER A 75 5.91 7.00 7.99
N TRP A 76 7.06 6.51 7.50
CA TRP A 76 7.15 5.25 6.74
C TRP A 76 6.60 4.02 7.50
N TRP A 77 6.66 4.04 8.83
CA TRP A 77 6.13 2.94 9.66
C TRP A 77 4.64 2.65 9.42
N LEU A 78 3.85 3.61 8.93
CA LEU A 78 2.43 3.41 8.57
C LEU A 78 2.23 2.54 7.31
N VAL A 79 3.25 2.44 6.46
CA VAL A 79 3.22 1.64 5.21
C VAL A 79 3.26 0.14 5.50
N LEU A 80 3.90 -0.27 6.62
CA LEU A 80 3.95 -1.66 7.06
C LEU A 80 2.56 -2.22 7.41
N PRO A 81 1.80 -1.65 8.38
CA PRO A 81 0.47 -2.15 8.69
C PRO A 81 -0.50 -1.96 7.53
N ALA A 82 -0.34 -0.93 6.68
CA ALA A 82 -1.13 -0.81 5.45
C ALA A 82 -0.87 -1.97 4.47
N GLY A 83 0.40 -2.37 4.30
CA GLY A 83 0.79 -3.50 3.47
C GLY A 83 0.33 -4.84 4.03
N VAL A 84 0.39 -5.04 5.36
CA VAL A 84 -0.06 -6.30 6.01
C VAL A 84 -1.58 -6.40 6.09
N CYS A 85 -2.27 -5.34 6.52
CA CYS A 85 -3.71 -5.40 6.80
C CYS A 85 -4.57 -5.29 5.54
N VAL A 86 -4.04 -4.68 4.47
CA VAL A 86 -4.82 -4.35 3.27
C VAL A 86 -4.13 -4.78 1.98
N GLY A 87 -2.81 -4.58 1.89
CA GLY A 87 -2.00 -4.98 0.74
C GLY A 87 -1.39 -3.81 0.00
N LEU A 88 -0.74 -4.14 -1.13
CA LEU A 88 0.02 -3.19 -1.97
C LEU A 88 -0.83 -2.00 -2.45
N SER A 89 -2.12 -2.24 -2.69
CA SER A 89 -3.05 -1.26 -3.26
C SER A 89 -3.29 -0.07 -2.33
N LEU A 90 -3.19 -0.24 -1.01
CA LEU A 90 -3.21 0.85 -0.03
C LEU A 90 -1.82 1.38 0.29
N ALA A 91 -0.84 0.48 0.44
CA ALA A 91 0.51 0.81 0.87
C ALA A 91 1.22 1.76 -0.12
N LEU A 92 1.04 1.54 -1.42
CA LEU A 92 1.67 2.31 -2.49
C LEU A 92 1.18 3.76 -2.59
N PRO A 93 -0.13 4.04 -2.69
CA PRO A 93 -0.62 5.42 -2.70
C PRO A 93 -0.38 6.14 -1.37
N LEU A 94 -0.43 5.44 -0.23
CA LEU A 94 -0.12 6.03 1.07
C LEU A 94 1.34 6.49 1.13
N TYR A 95 2.27 5.67 0.66
CA TYR A 95 3.68 6.05 0.59
C TYR A 95 3.92 7.26 -0.32
N LEU A 96 3.31 7.27 -1.51
CA LEU A 96 3.41 8.40 -2.44
C LEU A 96 2.83 9.69 -1.87
N TYR A 97 1.74 9.62 -1.10
CA TYR A 97 1.18 10.77 -0.40
C TYR A 97 2.16 11.35 0.62
N LEU A 98 2.75 10.50 1.47
CA LEU A 98 3.73 10.93 2.47
C LEU A 98 4.98 11.55 1.84
N ARG A 99 5.42 11.01 0.69
CA ARG A 99 6.54 11.58 -0.08
C ARG A 99 6.20 12.94 -0.70
N HIS A 100 4.94 13.19 -1.03
CA HIS A 100 4.53 14.42 -1.69
C HIS A 100 4.72 15.65 -0.80
N ASP A 101 4.48 15.53 0.51
CA ASP A 101 4.67 16.64 1.46
C ASP A 101 6.14 17.00 1.64
N LEU A 102 7.05 16.03 1.54
CA LEU A 102 8.50 16.28 1.55
C LEU A 102 8.97 17.00 0.28
N ILE A 103 8.49 16.60 -0.89
CA ILE A 103 8.85 17.24 -2.16
C ILE A 103 8.35 18.69 -2.20
N MET A 104 7.14 18.96 -1.68
CA MET A 104 6.58 20.31 -1.59
C MET A 104 7.31 21.17 -0.56
N ALA A 105 7.70 20.61 0.59
CA ALA A 105 8.52 21.30 1.58
C ALA A 105 9.91 21.66 1.02
N ALA A 106 10.54 20.76 0.26
CA ALA A 106 11.83 21.01 -0.39
C ALA A 106 11.74 22.07 -1.50
N ALA A 107 10.70 22.03 -2.34
CA ALA A 107 10.46 23.00 -3.41
C ALA A 107 10.11 24.41 -2.89
N GLY A 108 9.43 24.50 -1.74
CA GLY A 108 9.20 25.78 -1.07
C GLY A 108 10.50 26.42 -0.57
N ASN A 109 11.41 25.61 -0.02
CA ASN A 109 12.67 26.10 0.55
C ASN A 109 13.67 26.60 -0.51
N SER A 110 13.70 25.99 -1.70
CA SER A 110 14.52 26.48 -2.81
C SER A 110 14.05 27.82 -3.37
N SER A 111 12.74 28.07 -3.39
CA SER A 111 12.15 29.34 -3.86
C SER A 111 12.42 30.53 -2.92
N LEU A 112 12.68 30.27 -1.65
CA LEU A 112 13.08 31.27 -0.65
C LEU A 112 14.59 31.56 -0.69
N THR A 113 15.39 30.56 -1.07
CA THR A 113 16.85 30.69 -1.20
C THR A 113 17.22 31.49 -2.46
N ASP A 114 16.48 31.34 -3.56
CA ASP A 114 16.67 32.12 -4.80
C ASP A 114 16.20 33.58 -4.71
N ARG A 115 15.56 33.97 -3.60
CA ARG A 115 15.01 35.32 -3.38
C ARG A 115 15.83 36.19 -2.42
N ASN A 116 16.94 35.68 -1.89
CA ASN A 116 17.90 36.38 -1.03
C ASN A 116 19.25 36.50 -1.74
#